data_AF-A0A4Q8TW27-F1
#
_entry.id   AF-A0A4Q8TW27-F1
#
_cell.length_a   1.000
_cell.length_b   1.000
_cell.length_c   1.000
_cell.angle_alpha   90.00
_cell.angle_beta   90.00
_cell.angle_gamma   90.00
#
_symmetry.space_group_name_H-M   'P 1'
#
loop_
_entity.id
_entity.type
_entity.pdbx_description
1 polymer ?
#
loop_
_entity_poly.entity_id
_entity_poly.type
_entity_poly.pdbx_seq_one_letter_code
_entity_poly.pdbx_strand_id
1 'polypeptide(L)'
;MKNMLQQYFPMIRTKEELMSEIRKGSVLSREFYSWKQEARKEFIDFCTGAKGVKMMYDFISKEILNPEVVPERVDELLSLLLGQEVHVKDVLPNDGTRIADESALVIMDIVVELQDKSIVNLEVQKIGYKFPGARSACYSADLLMRQYKKVRSKRKKKFNYNDIKDVYTIVLFEQSPGAFHEFPDDYLHQFHQCSNTGLKLNLLQKYLFVPLDIFLDSLQYKDIKIQNRLDAWLAFLGSDDPEIIIDIIERYPDFKEMYQQVYDICRNIEEVMGMFSKELLEMDRNTVELMIDEMQDEIKQQKEVIEEKDTIIQKNEAELKEKDEVLQQKDSELQEMQQKMKELQEQLEQLQK
;
A
#
# COMPACT_ATOMS: atom_id res chain seq x y z
N MET A 1 7.75 -17.26 32.51
CA MET A 1 7.23 -18.34 31.64
C MET A 1 7.83 -18.12 30.26
N LYS A 2 8.24 -19.20 29.57
CA LYS A 2 8.66 -19.06 28.17
C LYS A 2 7.43 -18.72 27.33
N ASN A 3 7.50 -17.68 26.51
CA ASN A 3 6.43 -17.44 25.53
C ASN A 3 6.50 -18.48 24.40
N MET A 4 5.50 -18.47 23.52
CA MET A 4 5.36 -19.51 22.50
C MET A 4 6.56 -19.55 21.57
N LEU A 5 7.05 -18.40 21.10
CA LEU A 5 8.20 -18.32 20.19
C LEU A 5 9.50 -18.78 20.84
N GLN A 6 9.73 -18.54 22.14
CA GLN A 6 10.90 -19.06 22.87
C GLN A 6 10.96 -20.59 22.94
N GLN A 7 9.87 -21.30 22.68
CA GLN A 7 9.87 -22.77 22.59
C GLN A 7 10.48 -23.25 21.27
N TYR A 8 10.21 -22.54 20.18
CA TYR A 8 10.71 -22.84 18.84
C TYR A 8 12.09 -22.22 18.58
N PHE A 9 12.38 -21.10 19.24
CA PHE A 9 13.59 -20.29 19.10
C PHE A 9 14.24 -20.02 20.47
N PRO A 10 15.01 -20.98 21.02
CA PRO A 10 15.57 -20.88 22.37
C PRO A 10 16.58 -19.75 22.58
N MET A 11 17.09 -19.16 21.48
CA MET A 11 18.02 -18.03 21.52
C MET A 11 17.36 -16.69 21.84
N ILE A 12 16.02 -16.60 21.80
CA ILE A 12 15.27 -15.40 22.16
C ILE A 12 15.44 -15.12 23.66
N ARG A 13 15.84 -13.89 23.99
CA ARG A 13 16.10 -13.45 25.37
C ARG A 13 14.81 -13.27 26.17
N THR A 14 14.92 -13.36 27.49
CA THR A 14 13.86 -12.89 28.39
C THR A 14 13.85 -11.35 28.46
N LYS A 15 12.73 -10.78 28.88
CA LYS A 15 12.60 -9.33 29.07
C LYS A 15 13.59 -8.82 30.11
N GLU A 16 13.83 -9.58 31.16
CA GLU A 16 14.76 -9.23 32.23
C GLU A 16 16.21 -9.17 31.71
N GLU A 17 16.62 -10.15 30.89
CA GLU A 17 17.95 -10.18 30.27
C GLU A 17 18.14 -9.00 29.30
N LEU A 18 17.17 -8.77 28.41
CA LEU A 18 17.18 -7.66 27.46
C LEU A 18 17.31 -6.31 28.19
N MET A 19 16.47 -6.07 29.20
CA MET A 19 16.48 -4.81 29.95
C MET A 19 17.75 -4.66 30.79
N SER A 20 18.34 -5.75 31.30
CA SER A 20 19.62 -5.71 31.99
C SER A 20 20.74 -5.25 31.05
N GLU A 21 20.77 -5.76 29.83
CA GLU A 21 21.77 -5.40 28.81
C GLU A 21 21.66 -3.93 28.40
N ILE A 22 20.44 -3.47 28.08
CA ILE A 22 20.17 -2.08 27.73
C ILE A 22 20.60 -1.13 28.86
N ARG A 23 20.32 -1.47 30.13
CA ARG A 23 20.68 -0.62 31.28
C ARG A 23 22.18 -0.61 31.58
N LYS A 24 22.93 -1.65 31.21
CA LYS A 24 24.39 -1.70 31.37
C LYS A 24 25.10 -0.76 30.41
N GLY A 25 24.55 -0.56 29.21
CA GLY A 25 25.09 0.37 28.21
C GLY A 25 24.53 1.78 28.38
N SER A 26 25.38 2.78 28.65
CA SER A 26 24.93 4.17 28.77
C SER A 26 24.35 4.72 27.46
N VAL A 27 24.92 4.31 26.32
CA VAL A 27 24.44 4.67 24.97
C VAL A 27 23.12 3.98 24.66
N LEU A 28 23.04 2.66 24.84
CA LEU A 28 21.84 1.86 24.62
C LEU A 28 20.66 2.34 25.46
N SER A 29 20.89 2.59 26.75
CA SER A 29 19.85 3.13 27.64
C SER A 29 19.33 4.48 27.13
N ARG A 30 20.23 5.41 26.78
CA ARG A 30 19.85 6.73 26.26
C ARG A 30 19.03 6.62 24.97
N GLU A 31 19.46 5.77 24.04
CA GLU A 31 18.75 5.55 22.78
C GLU A 31 17.38 4.92 23.01
N PHE A 32 17.31 3.85 23.80
CA PHE A 32 16.06 3.18 24.12
C PHE A 32 15.03 4.14 24.73
N TYR A 33 15.44 4.97 25.70
CA TYR A 33 14.56 5.95 26.34
C TYR A 33 14.29 7.21 25.51
N SER A 34 14.99 7.40 24.39
CA SER A 34 14.68 8.47 23.43
C SER A 34 13.47 8.14 22.55
N TRP A 35 13.16 6.85 22.38
CA TRP A 35 12.03 6.40 21.58
C TRP A 35 10.69 6.61 22.28
N LYS A 36 9.63 6.74 21.46
CA LYS A 36 8.23 6.75 21.92
C LYS A 36 7.90 5.46 22.68
N GLN A 37 6.85 5.48 23.51
CA GLN A 37 6.50 4.32 24.34
C GLN A 37 6.10 3.09 23.51
N GLU A 38 5.44 3.34 22.39
CA GLU A 38 4.97 2.35 21.42
C GLU A 38 6.16 1.64 20.79
N ALA A 39 7.13 2.40 20.27
CA ALA A 39 8.36 1.86 19.69
C ALA A 39 9.19 1.05 20.70
N ARG A 40 9.29 1.51 21.95
CA ARG A 40 9.95 0.73 23.02
C ARG A 40 9.25 -0.58 23.29
N LYS A 41 7.92 -0.59 23.27
CA LYS A 41 7.12 -1.80 23.47
C LYS A 41 7.32 -2.75 22.30
N GLU A 42 7.23 -2.26 21.07
CA GLU A 42 7.46 -3.05 19.84
C GLU A 42 8.86 -3.70 19.86
N PHE A 43 9.90 -2.92 20.18
CA PHE A 43 11.26 -3.45 20.32
C PHE A 43 11.39 -4.57 21.35
N ILE A 44 10.82 -4.37 22.54
CA ILE A 44 10.82 -5.41 23.58
C ILE A 44 10.04 -6.63 23.09
N ASP A 45 8.87 -6.44 22.50
CA ASP A 45 7.97 -7.52 22.14
C ASP A 45 8.62 -8.46 21.11
N PHE A 46 9.27 -7.93 20.07
CA PHE A 46 9.94 -8.77 19.09
C PHE A 46 11.27 -9.36 19.58
N CYS A 47 12.04 -8.62 20.39
CA CYS A 47 13.31 -9.13 20.94
C CYS A 47 13.10 -10.22 22.00
N THR A 48 11.93 -10.23 22.64
CA THR A 48 11.59 -11.22 23.66
C THR A 48 10.70 -12.33 23.14
N GLY A 49 10.20 -12.25 21.90
CA GLY A 49 9.30 -13.24 21.29
C GLY A 49 7.85 -13.15 21.76
N ALA A 50 7.45 -12.04 22.40
CA ALA A 50 6.05 -11.75 22.67
C ALA A 50 5.28 -11.47 21.38
N LYS A 51 5.98 -10.92 20.38
CA LYS A 51 5.60 -10.86 18.97
C LYS A 51 6.74 -11.41 18.12
N GLY A 52 6.44 -11.72 16.87
CA GLY A 52 7.43 -11.92 15.82
C GLY A 52 8.17 -10.63 15.48
N VAL A 53 9.27 -10.77 14.75
CA VAL A 53 9.91 -9.63 14.08
C VAL A 53 9.18 -9.39 12.77
N LYS A 54 8.81 -8.13 12.49
CA LYS A 54 8.21 -7.76 11.21
C LYS A 54 9.25 -7.93 10.09
N MET A 55 8.95 -8.81 9.13
CA MET A 55 9.86 -9.06 8.00
C MET A 55 9.98 -7.87 7.07
N MET A 56 8.97 -6.99 7.08
CA MET A 56 8.94 -5.77 6.28
C MET A 56 9.83 -4.65 6.82
N TYR A 57 10.51 -4.81 7.95
CA TYR A 57 11.56 -3.86 8.29
C TYR A 57 12.69 -3.90 7.26
N ASP A 58 13.26 -2.76 6.91
CA ASP A 58 14.25 -2.62 5.85
C ASP A 58 15.46 -3.53 6.08
N PHE A 59 15.98 -3.50 7.31
CA PHE A 59 17.14 -4.28 7.70
C PHE A 59 16.89 -5.80 7.75
N ILE A 60 15.63 -6.23 7.87
CA ILE A 60 15.26 -7.65 7.85
C ILE A 60 15.00 -8.13 6.43
N SER A 61 14.16 -7.40 5.69
CA SER A 61 13.82 -7.73 4.30
C SER A 61 15.06 -7.80 3.41
N LYS A 62 15.98 -6.84 3.54
CA LYS A 62 17.26 -6.83 2.79
C LYS A 62 18.19 -7.98 3.14
N GLU A 63 18.07 -8.57 4.32
CA GLU A 63 18.89 -9.70 4.75
C GLU A 63 18.26 -11.03 4.29
N ILE A 64 16.92 -11.14 4.35
CA ILE A 64 16.22 -12.36 3.99
C ILE A 64 15.99 -12.50 2.49
N LEU A 65 15.62 -11.43 1.82
CA LEU A 65 15.30 -11.38 0.39
C LEU A 65 16.45 -10.80 -0.43
N ASN A 66 17.70 -11.09 -0.06
CA ASN A 66 18.86 -10.65 -0.84
C ASN A 66 19.14 -11.62 -2.00
N PRO A 67 18.87 -11.24 -3.27
CA PRO A 67 19.15 -12.10 -4.42
C PRO A 67 20.65 -12.36 -4.65
N GLU A 68 21.55 -11.58 -4.07
CA GLU A 68 23.00 -11.81 -4.18
C GLU A 68 23.53 -12.82 -3.15
N VAL A 69 22.81 -13.03 -2.05
CA VAL A 69 23.22 -13.93 -0.95
C VAL A 69 22.47 -15.25 -1.00
N VAL A 70 21.14 -15.20 -1.13
CA VAL A 70 20.27 -16.39 -1.17
C VAL A 70 19.24 -16.21 -2.29
N PRO A 71 19.63 -16.34 -3.58
CA PRO A 71 18.74 -16.14 -4.72
C PRO A 71 17.53 -17.07 -4.69
N GLU A 72 17.64 -18.25 -4.11
CA GLU A 72 16.58 -19.28 -4.08
C GLU A 72 15.29 -18.78 -3.40
N ARG A 73 15.42 -17.90 -2.39
CA ARG A 73 14.26 -17.29 -1.71
C ARG A 73 13.50 -16.35 -2.63
N VAL A 74 14.24 -15.54 -3.40
CA VAL A 74 13.65 -14.62 -4.38
C VAL A 74 13.08 -15.39 -5.57
N ASP A 75 13.78 -16.43 -6.05
CA ASP A 75 13.29 -17.33 -7.10
C ASP A 75 11.95 -17.96 -6.72
N GLU A 76 11.84 -18.52 -5.51
CA GLU A 76 10.60 -19.15 -5.06
C GLU A 76 9.47 -18.13 -4.92
N LEU A 77 9.73 -17.01 -4.24
CA LEU A 77 8.73 -15.95 -4.04
C LEU A 77 8.21 -15.42 -5.39
N LEU A 78 9.11 -15.09 -6.32
CA LEU A 78 8.74 -14.63 -7.65
C LEU A 78 8.00 -15.71 -8.44
N SER A 79 8.40 -16.97 -8.32
CA SER A 79 7.75 -18.07 -9.03
C SER A 79 6.29 -18.24 -8.59
N LEU A 80 6.06 -18.14 -7.28
CA LEU A 80 4.73 -18.22 -6.68
C LEU A 80 3.86 -17.02 -7.07
N LEU A 81 4.40 -15.80 -6.99
CA LEU A 81 3.70 -14.57 -7.33
C LEU A 81 3.32 -14.50 -8.82
N LEU A 82 4.21 -14.97 -9.70
CA LEU A 82 3.99 -14.97 -11.15
C LEU A 82 3.20 -16.20 -11.65
N GLY A 83 3.04 -17.23 -10.82
CA GLY A 83 2.39 -18.49 -11.18
C GLY A 83 3.16 -19.30 -12.23
N GLN A 84 4.48 -19.10 -12.34
CA GLN A 84 5.37 -19.80 -13.26
C GLN A 84 6.77 -19.91 -12.65
N GLU A 85 7.49 -21.00 -12.94
CA GLU A 85 8.86 -21.18 -12.46
C GLU A 85 9.80 -20.13 -13.09
N VAL A 86 10.50 -19.37 -12.25
CA VAL A 86 11.46 -18.35 -12.66
C VAL A 86 12.75 -18.47 -11.85
N HIS A 87 13.85 -18.01 -12.48
CA HIS A 87 15.15 -17.96 -11.85
C HIS A 87 15.82 -16.62 -12.10
N VAL A 88 16.33 -16.00 -11.04
CA VAL A 88 17.13 -14.80 -11.08
C VAL A 88 18.46 -15.10 -11.78
N LYS A 89 18.81 -14.26 -12.73
CA LYS A 89 20.08 -14.34 -13.45
C LYS A 89 21.07 -13.29 -12.99
N ASP A 90 20.63 -12.03 -12.90
CA ASP A 90 21.47 -10.92 -12.44
C ASP A 90 20.59 -9.92 -11.67
N VAL A 91 21.16 -9.30 -10.65
CA VAL A 91 20.58 -8.13 -9.97
C VAL A 91 20.97 -6.88 -10.76
N LEU A 92 19.99 -6.03 -11.05
CA LEU A 92 20.20 -4.79 -11.78
C LEU A 92 20.27 -3.61 -10.79
N PRO A 93 21.15 -2.62 -11.03
CA PRO A 93 21.24 -1.47 -10.15
C PRO A 93 19.97 -0.61 -10.23
N ASN A 94 19.48 -0.20 -9.06
CA ASN A 94 18.45 0.83 -8.93
C ASN A 94 19.12 2.20 -9.20
N ASP A 95 19.26 2.59 -10.47
CA ASP A 95 19.81 3.92 -10.78
C ASP A 95 19.01 5.02 -10.06
N GLY A 96 19.74 5.84 -9.28
CA GLY A 96 19.23 6.86 -8.35
C GLY A 96 18.51 8.05 -8.95
N THR A 97 17.96 7.94 -10.17
CA THR A 97 16.97 8.88 -10.71
C THR A 97 15.57 8.55 -10.20
N ARG A 98 15.44 8.13 -8.94
CA ARG A 98 14.18 8.32 -8.22
C ARG A 98 14.05 9.81 -8.00
N ILE A 99 12.87 10.38 -8.27
CA ILE A 99 12.59 11.78 -7.94
C ILE A 99 12.87 11.90 -6.43
N ALA A 100 13.82 12.75 -6.05
CA ALA A 100 14.52 12.68 -4.76
C ALA A 100 13.60 12.79 -3.52
N ASP A 101 12.36 13.26 -3.70
CA ASP A 101 11.35 13.42 -2.66
C ASP A 101 10.34 12.24 -2.59
N GLU A 102 10.41 11.22 -3.46
CA GLU A 102 9.42 10.12 -3.55
C GLU A 102 9.95 8.76 -3.05
N SER A 103 11.01 8.75 -2.24
CA SER A 103 11.68 7.53 -1.79
C SER A 103 11.29 7.05 -0.39
N ALA A 104 10.51 7.83 0.35
CA ALA A 104 10.29 7.57 1.76
C ALA A 104 9.48 6.28 2.01
N LEU A 105 8.38 6.05 1.26
CA LEU A 105 7.46 4.94 1.54
C LEU A 105 7.96 3.55 1.09
N VAL A 106 9.03 3.49 0.31
CA VAL A 106 9.57 2.23 -0.23
C VAL A 106 10.62 1.67 0.71
N ILE A 107 10.34 0.49 1.25
CA ILE A 107 11.26 -0.21 2.15
C ILE A 107 12.26 -1.01 1.31
N MET A 108 11.76 -1.87 0.43
CA MET A 108 12.60 -2.75 -0.40
C MET A 108 12.31 -2.51 -1.87
N ASP A 109 13.36 -2.46 -2.68
CA ASP A 109 13.25 -2.35 -4.14
C ASP A 109 14.34 -3.21 -4.77
N ILE A 110 13.93 -4.28 -5.43
CA ILE A 110 14.85 -5.23 -6.05
C ILE A 110 14.49 -5.36 -7.52
N VAL A 111 15.40 -4.95 -8.39
CA VAL A 111 15.29 -5.16 -9.83
C VAL A 111 16.17 -6.34 -10.23
N VAL A 112 15.58 -7.38 -10.81
CA VAL A 112 16.29 -8.56 -11.31
C VAL A 112 16.03 -8.81 -12.79
N GLU A 113 17.06 -9.27 -13.52
CA GLU A 113 16.92 -9.92 -14.83
C GLU A 113 16.74 -11.43 -14.58
N LEU A 114 15.66 -12.01 -15.10
CA LEU A 114 15.42 -13.46 -15.04
C LEU A 114 16.20 -14.19 -16.16
N GLN A 115 16.32 -15.52 -16.04
CA GLN A 115 17.00 -16.35 -17.04
C GLN A 115 16.42 -16.19 -18.45
N ASP A 116 15.10 -16.03 -18.57
CA ASP A 116 14.38 -15.83 -19.84
C ASP A 116 14.54 -14.42 -20.44
N LYS A 117 15.26 -13.53 -19.74
CA LYS A 117 15.53 -12.11 -20.04
C LYS A 117 14.41 -11.13 -19.71
N SER A 118 13.31 -11.59 -19.11
CA SER A 118 12.36 -10.67 -18.50
C SER A 118 12.99 -9.94 -17.31
N ILE A 119 12.44 -8.79 -16.98
CA ILE A 119 12.86 -8.00 -15.82
C ILE A 119 11.73 -8.01 -14.82
N VAL A 120 12.04 -8.21 -13.54
CA VAL A 120 11.10 -8.06 -12.44
C VAL A 120 11.58 -6.94 -11.54
N ASN A 121 10.70 -5.97 -11.26
CA ASN A 121 10.85 -5.08 -10.13
C ASN A 121 9.99 -5.60 -8.99
N LEU A 122 10.60 -6.01 -7.88
CA LEU A 122 9.91 -6.40 -6.66
C LEU A 122 10.08 -5.27 -5.64
N GLU A 123 8.96 -4.64 -5.32
CA GLU A 123 8.90 -3.50 -4.40
C GLU A 123 8.08 -3.86 -3.17
N VAL A 124 8.56 -3.43 -2.01
CA VAL A 124 7.82 -3.43 -0.76
C VAL A 124 7.59 -2.00 -0.33
N GLN A 125 6.32 -1.65 -0.13
CA GLN A 125 5.90 -0.34 0.35
C GLN A 125 5.25 -0.47 1.72
N LYS A 126 5.69 0.37 2.66
CA LYS A 126 5.09 0.42 3.99
C LYS A 126 3.66 0.92 3.92
N ILE A 127 3.50 1.98 3.13
CA ILE A 127 2.24 2.62 2.83
C ILE A 127 2.20 2.74 1.31
N GLY A 128 1.13 2.26 0.69
CA GLY A 128 0.97 2.41 -0.74
C GLY A 128 0.72 3.85 -1.14
N TYR A 129 1.43 4.31 -2.17
CA TYR A 129 1.16 5.61 -2.76
C TYR A 129 -0.27 5.71 -3.27
N LYS A 130 -0.83 6.92 -3.23
CA LYS A 130 -2.16 7.26 -3.77
C LYS A 130 -2.35 6.95 -5.25
N PHE A 131 -1.28 7.04 -6.05
CA PHE A 131 -1.31 6.75 -7.49
C PHE A 131 -0.42 5.55 -7.85
N PRO A 132 -0.68 4.36 -7.26
CA PRO A 132 0.24 3.23 -7.38
C PRO A 132 0.36 2.76 -8.83
N GLY A 133 -0.73 2.84 -9.60
CA GLY A 133 -0.76 2.50 -11.02
C GLY A 133 0.08 3.44 -11.90
N ALA A 134 -0.09 4.77 -11.75
CA ALA A 134 0.65 5.74 -12.54
C ALA A 134 2.16 5.68 -12.24
N ARG A 135 2.52 5.57 -10.96
CA ARG A 135 3.90 5.43 -10.50
C ARG A 135 4.55 4.17 -11.04
N SER A 136 3.89 3.03 -10.87
CA SER A 136 4.37 1.75 -11.39
C SER A 136 4.54 1.79 -12.92
N ALA A 137 3.63 2.47 -13.63
CA ALA A 137 3.74 2.62 -15.08
C ALA A 137 4.99 3.41 -15.51
N CYS A 138 5.32 4.49 -14.80
CA CYS A 138 6.55 5.26 -15.04
C CYS A 138 7.81 4.41 -14.85
N TYR A 139 7.92 3.69 -13.72
CA TYR A 139 9.09 2.84 -13.45
C TYR A 139 9.19 1.65 -14.41
N SER A 140 8.07 0.98 -14.68
CA SER A 140 8.01 -0.11 -15.67
C SER A 140 8.44 0.37 -17.06
N ALA A 141 8.00 1.57 -17.48
CA ALA A 141 8.38 2.14 -18.76
C ALA A 141 9.89 2.45 -18.83
N ASP A 142 10.47 2.97 -17.75
CA ASP A 142 11.90 3.20 -17.67
C ASP A 142 12.70 1.89 -17.74
N LEU A 143 12.32 0.85 -16.98
CA LEU A 143 12.94 -0.48 -17.05
C LEU A 143 12.84 -1.09 -18.45
N LEU A 144 11.69 -0.95 -19.11
CA LEU A 144 11.49 -1.38 -20.50
C LEU A 144 12.43 -0.63 -21.46
N MET A 145 12.60 0.68 -21.28
CA MET A 145 13.53 1.49 -22.07
C MET A 145 14.99 1.14 -21.83
N ARG A 146 15.38 0.82 -20.58
CA ARG A 146 16.71 0.31 -20.25
C ARG A 146 16.96 -1.03 -20.95
N GLN A 147 16.00 -1.95 -20.89
CA GLN A 147 16.05 -3.23 -21.58
C GLN A 147 16.24 -3.03 -23.09
N TYR A 148 15.43 -2.17 -23.70
CA TYR A 148 15.51 -1.82 -25.11
C TYR A 148 16.90 -1.28 -25.51
N LYS A 149 17.44 -0.32 -24.76
CA LYS A 149 18.79 0.24 -25.02
C LYS A 149 19.87 -0.85 -24.92
N LYS A 150 19.79 -1.73 -23.92
CA LYS A 150 20.72 -2.86 -23.71
C LYS A 150 20.66 -3.88 -24.86
N VAL A 151 19.46 -4.27 -25.28
CA VAL A 151 19.26 -5.25 -26.37
C VAL A 151 19.65 -4.66 -27.72
N ARG A 152 19.23 -3.43 -28.02
CA ARG A 152 19.54 -2.75 -29.29
C ARG A 152 21.03 -2.50 -29.47
N SER A 153 21.74 -2.09 -28.42
CA SER A 153 23.20 -1.90 -28.47
C SER A 153 23.96 -3.20 -28.73
N LYS A 154 23.51 -4.33 -28.14
CA LYS A 154 24.09 -5.66 -28.38
C LYS A 154 23.78 -6.20 -29.78
N ARG A 155 22.53 -6.10 -30.25
CA ARG A 155 22.07 -6.68 -31.52
C ARG A 155 22.37 -5.80 -32.74
N LYS A 156 22.53 -4.48 -32.56
CA LYS A 156 22.79 -3.49 -33.62
C LYS A 156 21.81 -3.65 -34.79
N LYS A 157 22.31 -3.95 -36.00
CA LYS A 157 21.50 -4.13 -37.21
C LYS A 157 20.61 -5.39 -37.19
N LYS A 158 20.87 -6.35 -36.29
CA LYS A 158 20.08 -7.60 -36.15
C LYS A 158 18.97 -7.48 -35.10
N PHE A 159 18.69 -6.27 -34.61
CA PHE A 159 17.66 -6.04 -33.61
C PHE A 159 16.25 -6.33 -34.14
N ASN A 160 15.44 -7.01 -33.33
CA ASN A 160 14.01 -7.18 -33.55
C ASN A 160 13.24 -6.87 -32.24
N TYR A 161 12.02 -6.33 -32.34
CA TYR A 161 11.19 -6.07 -31.16
C TYR A 161 10.83 -7.33 -30.37
N ASN A 162 10.82 -8.51 -31.01
CA ASN A 162 10.66 -9.81 -30.33
C ASN A 162 11.86 -10.17 -29.43
N ASP A 163 12.99 -9.46 -29.54
CA ASP A 163 14.13 -9.62 -28.62
C ASP A 163 13.86 -8.92 -27.26
N ILE A 164 12.80 -8.11 -27.14
CA ILE A 164 12.39 -7.47 -25.87
C ILE A 164 11.43 -8.40 -25.13
N LYS A 165 11.67 -8.54 -23.83
CA LYS A 165 10.92 -9.39 -22.90
C LYS A 165 10.08 -8.57 -21.94
N ASP A 166 9.17 -9.28 -21.28
CA ASP A 166 8.24 -8.70 -20.34
C ASP A 166 8.97 -8.00 -19.17
N VAL A 167 8.34 -6.96 -18.66
CA VAL A 167 8.74 -6.23 -17.47
C VAL A 167 7.61 -6.37 -16.46
N TYR A 168 7.88 -7.07 -15.37
CA TYR A 168 6.96 -7.24 -14.26
C TYR A 168 7.25 -6.18 -13.21
N THR A 169 6.20 -5.55 -12.69
CA THR A 169 6.28 -4.67 -11.53
C THR A 169 5.37 -5.25 -10.46
N ILE A 170 5.98 -5.80 -9.42
CA ILE A 170 5.32 -6.44 -8.29
C ILE A 170 5.46 -5.52 -7.09
N VAL A 171 4.35 -5.16 -6.46
CA VAL A 171 4.34 -4.28 -5.30
C VAL A 171 3.57 -4.94 -4.17
N LEU A 172 4.24 -5.15 -3.03
CA LEU A 172 3.63 -5.60 -1.79
C LEU A 172 3.39 -4.37 -0.90
N PHE A 173 2.15 -4.19 -0.45
CA PHE A 173 1.78 -3.11 0.46
C PHE A 173 1.60 -3.65 1.87
N GLU A 174 2.33 -3.14 2.85
CA GLU A 174 2.02 -3.40 4.27
C GLU A 174 0.70 -2.72 4.65
N GLN A 175 0.48 -1.47 4.21
CA GLN A 175 -0.81 -0.77 4.23
C GLN A 175 -1.18 -0.32 2.81
N SER A 176 -2.28 -0.84 2.28
CA SER A 176 -2.69 -0.62 0.90
C SER A 176 -3.60 0.61 0.72
N PRO A 177 -3.60 1.23 -0.48
CA PRO A 177 -4.52 2.33 -0.79
C PRO A 177 -6.00 1.93 -0.71
N GLY A 178 -6.88 2.90 -0.46
CA GLY A 178 -8.31 2.65 -0.27
C GLY A 178 -9.00 1.89 -1.42
N ALA A 179 -8.56 2.05 -2.67
CA ALA A 179 -9.14 1.35 -3.82
C ALA A 179 -9.03 -0.18 -3.74
N PHE A 180 -8.02 -0.72 -3.04
CA PHE A 180 -7.89 -2.18 -2.86
C PHE A 180 -8.91 -2.72 -1.85
N HIS A 181 -9.34 -1.90 -0.89
CA HIS A 181 -10.31 -2.28 0.14
C HIS A 181 -11.73 -2.45 -0.41
N GLU A 182 -12.00 -2.01 -1.65
CA GLU A 182 -13.23 -2.34 -2.38
C GLU A 182 -13.32 -3.84 -2.75
N PHE A 183 -12.19 -4.55 -2.71
CA PHE A 183 -12.06 -5.97 -3.04
C PHE A 183 -11.51 -6.76 -1.82
N PRO A 184 -12.26 -6.86 -0.71
CA PRO A 184 -11.75 -7.40 0.56
C PRO A 184 -11.48 -8.91 0.54
N ASP A 185 -11.86 -9.62 -0.52
CA ASP A 185 -11.65 -11.06 -0.71
C ASP A 185 -10.48 -11.36 -1.67
N ASP A 186 -9.93 -10.33 -2.33
CA ASP A 186 -8.86 -10.46 -3.31
C ASP A 186 -7.62 -9.69 -2.84
N TYR A 187 -6.46 -10.35 -2.86
CA TYR A 187 -5.18 -9.75 -2.48
C TYR A 187 -4.07 -9.99 -3.51
N LEU A 188 -4.43 -10.46 -4.71
CA LEU A 188 -3.54 -10.63 -5.85
C LEU A 188 -4.13 -9.91 -7.06
N HIS A 189 -3.83 -8.61 -7.19
CA HIS A 189 -4.38 -7.80 -8.27
C HIS A 189 -3.42 -7.75 -9.45
N GLN A 190 -3.72 -8.54 -10.49
CA GLN A 190 -2.97 -8.54 -11.73
C GLN A 190 -3.55 -7.51 -12.70
N PHE A 191 -2.69 -6.62 -13.21
CA PHE A 191 -3.07 -5.64 -14.23
C PHE A 191 -2.29 -5.89 -15.51
N HIS A 192 -3.02 -6.04 -16.61
CA HIS A 192 -2.50 -6.10 -17.95
C HIS A 192 -3.41 -5.33 -18.91
N GLN A 193 -2.80 -4.74 -19.94
CA GLN A 193 -3.52 -3.91 -20.90
C GLN A 193 -4.36 -4.79 -21.84
N CYS A 194 -5.63 -4.43 -22.03
CA CYS A 194 -6.55 -5.13 -22.94
C CYS A 194 -7.19 -4.15 -23.91
N SER A 195 -7.43 -4.58 -25.15
CA SER A 195 -8.26 -3.80 -26.07
C SER A 195 -9.72 -3.83 -25.63
N ASN A 196 -10.43 -2.72 -25.83
CA ASN A 196 -11.89 -2.64 -25.71
C ASN A 196 -12.65 -3.65 -26.58
N THR A 197 -12.01 -4.18 -27.63
CA THR A 197 -12.58 -5.22 -28.53
C THR A 197 -12.25 -6.65 -28.10
N GLY A 198 -11.44 -6.84 -27.06
CA GLY A 198 -10.93 -8.16 -26.66
C GLY A 198 -9.68 -8.61 -27.45
N LEU A 199 -9.16 -7.81 -28.37
CA LEU A 199 -7.87 -8.06 -29.01
C LEU A 199 -6.75 -8.15 -27.95
N LYS A 200 -6.02 -9.27 -27.95
CA LYS A 200 -4.90 -9.54 -27.05
C LYS A 200 -3.58 -9.21 -27.75
N LEU A 201 -2.89 -8.17 -27.28
CA LEU A 201 -1.52 -7.83 -27.68
C LEU A 201 -0.64 -7.86 -26.43
N ASN A 202 0.57 -8.39 -26.54
CA ASN A 202 1.54 -8.30 -25.46
C ASN A 202 2.17 -6.91 -25.47
N LEU A 203 1.83 -6.09 -24.49
CA LEU A 203 2.39 -4.75 -24.30
C LEU A 203 3.57 -4.74 -23.31
N LEU A 204 4.11 -5.92 -23.01
CA LEU A 204 5.34 -6.23 -22.25
C LEU A 204 5.28 -5.86 -20.76
N GLN A 205 4.55 -4.81 -20.39
CA GLN A 205 4.40 -4.36 -19.02
C GLN A 205 3.29 -5.12 -18.31
N LYS A 206 3.60 -5.74 -17.18
CA LYS A 206 2.68 -6.51 -16.34
C LYS A 206 2.82 -6.04 -14.90
N TYR A 207 1.71 -5.86 -14.20
CA TYR A 207 1.72 -5.39 -12.82
C TYR A 207 1.03 -6.40 -11.90
N LEU A 208 1.58 -6.61 -10.72
CA LEU A 208 0.97 -7.38 -9.65
C LEU A 208 1.03 -6.58 -8.36
N PHE A 209 -0.13 -6.27 -7.80
CA PHE A 209 -0.27 -5.51 -6.57
C PHE A 209 -0.84 -6.42 -5.48
N VAL A 210 -0.17 -6.47 -4.34
CA VAL A 210 -0.44 -7.41 -3.25
C VAL A 210 -0.66 -6.65 -1.93
N PRO A 211 -1.92 -6.35 -1.55
CA PRO A 211 -2.27 -5.74 -0.28
C PRO A 211 -2.14 -6.77 0.87
N LEU A 212 -1.05 -6.69 1.65
CA LEU A 212 -0.82 -7.60 2.76
C LEU A 212 -1.76 -7.34 3.93
N ASP A 213 -2.13 -6.09 4.18
CA ASP A 213 -3.19 -5.72 5.14
C ASP A 213 -4.49 -6.48 4.89
N ILE A 214 -5.01 -6.46 3.65
CA ILE A 214 -6.23 -7.17 3.28
C ILE A 214 -6.07 -8.68 3.44
N PHE A 215 -4.91 -9.22 3.04
CA PHE A 215 -4.60 -10.64 3.25
C PHE A 215 -4.58 -11.01 4.74
N LEU A 216 -3.93 -10.22 5.59
CA LEU A 216 -3.84 -10.46 7.03
C LEU A 216 -5.20 -10.32 7.72
N ASP A 217 -6.01 -9.33 7.33
CA ASP A 217 -7.39 -9.19 7.79
C ASP A 217 -8.23 -10.42 7.46
N SER A 218 -8.00 -11.02 6.29
CA SER A 218 -8.67 -12.25 5.88
C SER A 218 -8.26 -13.45 6.76
N LEU A 219 -6.99 -13.53 7.18
CA LEU A 219 -6.52 -14.56 8.11
C LEU A 219 -7.10 -14.37 9.52
N GLN A 220 -7.17 -13.13 10.01
CA GLN A 220 -7.56 -12.83 11.39
C GLN A 220 -9.07 -12.79 11.61
N TYR A 221 -9.83 -12.17 10.70
CA TYR A 221 -11.25 -11.88 10.90
C TYR A 221 -12.19 -12.83 10.15
N LYS A 222 -11.72 -13.45 9.06
CA LYS A 222 -12.52 -14.38 8.26
C LYS A 222 -12.21 -15.85 8.55
N ASP A 223 -11.36 -16.12 9.55
CA ASP A 223 -10.90 -17.46 9.98
C ASP A 223 -10.37 -18.31 8.81
N ILE A 224 -9.76 -17.63 7.82
CA ILE A 224 -9.10 -18.28 6.69
C ILE A 224 -7.74 -18.79 7.19
N LYS A 225 -7.48 -20.07 6.96
CA LYS A 225 -6.17 -20.66 7.26
C LYS A 225 -5.22 -20.48 6.09
N ILE A 226 -3.92 -20.48 6.34
CA ILE A 226 -2.87 -20.58 5.32
C ILE A 226 -3.14 -21.83 4.47
N GLN A 227 -3.57 -21.68 3.21
CA GLN A 227 -3.97 -22.82 2.38
C GLN A 227 -2.82 -23.39 1.57
N ASN A 228 -1.91 -22.52 1.14
CA ASN A 228 -0.87 -22.88 0.18
C ASN A 228 0.47 -22.21 0.53
N ARG A 229 1.48 -22.47 -0.32
CA ARG A 229 2.84 -21.99 -0.12
C ARG A 229 2.98 -20.47 -0.32
N LEU A 230 2.20 -19.89 -1.23
CA LEU A 230 2.17 -18.43 -1.42
C LEU A 230 1.57 -17.75 -0.19
N ASP A 231 0.46 -18.26 0.36
CA ASP A 231 -0.13 -17.73 1.60
C ASP A 231 0.88 -17.74 2.75
N ALA A 232 1.72 -18.78 2.85
CA ALA A 232 2.77 -18.86 3.85
C ALA A 232 3.84 -17.77 3.65
N TRP A 233 4.23 -17.49 2.41
CA TRP A 233 5.13 -16.37 2.08
C TRP A 233 4.50 -15.01 2.41
N LEU A 234 3.24 -14.79 2.06
CA LEU A 234 2.54 -13.53 2.37
C LEU A 234 2.39 -13.34 3.89
N ALA A 235 2.06 -14.41 4.62
CA ALA A 235 1.96 -14.39 6.07
C ALA A 235 3.33 -14.21 6.75
N PHE A 236 4.38 -14.83 6.22
CA PHE A 236 5.76 -14.64 6.67
C PHE A 236 6.17 -13.17 6.54
N LEU A 237 5.88 -12.55 5.40
CA LEU A 237 6.23 -11.16 5.15
C LEU A 237 5.38 -10.21 6.00
N GLY A 238 4.07 -10.42 6.09
CA GLY A 238 3.14 -9.46 6.70
C GLY A 238 2.88 -9.63 8.20
N SER A 239 2.98 -10.83 8.76
CA SER A 239 2.50 -11.10 10.13
C SER A 239 3.62 -11.10 11.17
N ASP A 240 3.34 -10.46 12.32
CA ASP A 240 4.13 -10.55 13.54
C ASP A 240 3.45 -11.39 14.65
N ASP A 241 2.35 -12.07 14.33
CA ASP A 241 1.60 -12.87 15.29
C ASP A 241 2.31 -14.21 15.57
N PRO A 242 2.69 -14.50 16.84
CA PRO A 242 3.26 -15.78 17.23
C PRO A 242 2.49 -17.02 16.76
N GLU A 243 1.16 -17.00 16.77
CA GLU A 243 0.34 -18.16 16.37
C GLU A 243 0.46 -18.43 14.87
N ILE A 244 0.40 -17.37 14.05
CA ILE A 244 0.58 -17.46 12.60
C ILE A 244 2.01 -17.93 12.28
N ILE A 245 3.01 -17.38 12.97
CA ILE A 245 4.41 -17.78 12.79
C ILE A 245 4.60 -19.27 13.08
N ILE A 246 4.03 -19.76 14.18
CA ILE A 246 4.09 -21.18 14.55
C ILE A 246 3.40 -22.04 13.49
N ASP A 247 2.22 -21.64 13.03
CA ASP A 247 1.47 -22.35 11.99
C ASP A 247 2.28 -22.46 10.68
N ILE A 248 2.98 -21.40 10.28
CA ILE A 248 3.87 -21.38 9.11
C ILE A 248 5.01 -22.38 9.32
N ILE A 249 5.78 -22.28 10.40
CA ILE A 249 6.99 -23.09 10.58
C ILE A 249 6.69 -24.57 10.85
N GLU A 250 5.51 -24.91 11.36
CA GLU A 250 5.09 -26.30 11.53
C GLU A 250 4.68 -26.95 10.20
N ARG A 251 4.00 -26.19 9.33
CA ARG A 251 3.60 -26.67 7.99
C ARG A 251 4.75 -26.64 7.00
N TYR A 252 5.61 -25.65 7.12
CA TYR A 252 6.70 -25.34 6.20
C TYR A 252 8.01 -25.09 6.98
N PRO A 253 8.74 -26.17 7.35
CA PRO A 253 9.87 -26.09 8.28
C PRO A 253 11.04 -25.21 7.82
N ASP A 254 11.18 -24.97 6.53
CA ASP A 254 12.21 -24.13 5.95
C ASP A 254 12.06 -22.64 6.33
N PHE A 255 10.83 -22.16 6.59
CA PHE A 255 10.61 -20.83 7.16
C PHE A 255 11.24 -20.68 8.55
N LYS A 256 11.39 -21.78 9.29
CA LYS A 256 12.05 -21.75 10.60
C LYS A 256 13.49 -21.27 10.50
N GLU A 257 14.21 -21.67 9.45
CA GLU A 257 15.59 -21.23 9.23
C GLU A 257 15.66 -19.72 8.96
N MET A 258 14.69 -19.18 8.21
CA MET A 258 14.57 -17.75 7.96
C MET A 258 14.28 -16.97 9.24
N TYR A 259 13.29 -17.39 10.05
CA TYR A 259 13.04 -16.78 11.35
C TYR A 259 14.25 -16.89 12.29
N GLN A 260 14.96 -18.02 12.27
CA GLN A 260 16.16 -18.21 13.09
C GLN A 260 17.27 -17.24 12.70
N GLN A 261 17.52 -17.03 11.40
CA GLN A 261 18.45 -16.00 10.92
C GLN A 261 18.06 -14.61 11.45
N VAL A 262 16.78 -14.26 11.40
CA VAL A 262 16.27 -12.99 11.93
C VAL A 262 16.52 -12.85 13.44
N TYR A 263 16.18 -13.87 14.23
CA TYR A 263 16.41 -13.83 15.66
C TYR A 263 17.89 -13.83 16.03
N ASP A 264 18.76 -14.41 15.20
CA ASP A 264 20.20 -14.34 15.38
C ASP A 264 20.73 -12.91 15.21
N ILE A 265 20.18 -12.13 14.27
CA ILE A 265 20.46 -10.68 14.12
C ILE A 265 20.02 -9.95 15.38
N CYS A 266 18.82 -10.24 15.90
CA CYS A 266 18.29 -9.65 17.14
C CYS A 266 19.16 -9.90 18.38
N ARG A 267 20.14 -10.80 18.34
CA ARG A 267 21.09 -10.99 19.45
C ARG A 267 22.05 -9.82 19.60
N ASN A 268 22.41 -9.15 18.50
CA ASN A 268 23.24 -7.94 18.55
C ASN A 268 22.37 -6.71 18.84
N ILE A 269 22.05 -6.49 20.12
CA ILE A 269 21.13 -5.41 20.53
C ILE A 269 21.63 -4.05 20.07
N GLU A 270 22.93 -3.78 20.17
CA GLU A 270 23.48 -2.48 19.76
C GLU A 270 23.22 -2.19 18.28
N GLU A 271 23.50 -3.17 17.42
CA GLU A 271 23.28 -3.02 15.98
C GLU A 271 21.79 -2.95 15.64
N VAL A 272 20.96 -3.81 16.25
CA VAL A 272 19.52 -3.85 16.00
C VAL A 272 18.84 -2.59 16.50
N MET A 273 19.25 -2.03 17.64
CA MET A 273 18.76 -0.73 18.11
C MET A 273 19.10 0.38 17.11
N GLY A 274 20.33 0.39 16.59
CA GLY A 274 20.74 1.36 15.58
C GLY A 274 19.95 1.23 14.27
N MET A 275 19.66 0.01 13.82
CA MET A 275 18.82 -0.25 12.64
C MET A 275 17.35 0.11 12.89
N PHE A 276 16.82 -0.25 14.06
CA PHE A 276 15.45 0.07 14.46
C PHE A 276 15.24 1.58 14.63
N SER A 277 16.22 2.32 15.14
CA SER A 277 16.17 3.79 15.17
C SER A 277 16.07 4.40 13.78
N LYS A 278 16.76 3.84 12.77
CA LYS A 278 16.63 4.29 11.37
C LYS A 278 15.25 3.97 10.82
N GLU A 279 14.76 2.76 11.06
CA GLU A 279 13.42 2.32 10.68
C GLU A 279 12.32 3.22 11.27
N LEU A 280 12.46 3.64 12.54
CA LEU A 280 11.54 4.58 13.19
C LEU A 280 11.57 5.98 12.54
N LEU A 281 12.75 6.46 12.17
CA LEU A 281 12.90 7.75 11.49
C LEU A 281 12.28 7.72 10.09
N GLU A 282 12.41 6.62 9.37
CA GLU A 282 11.76 6.40 8.08
C GLU A 282 10.25 6.32 8.24
N MET A 283 9.75 5.59 9.24
CA MET A 283 8.32 5.51 9.55
C MET A 283 7.70 6.88 9.91
N ASP A 284 8.39 7.69 10.72
CA ASP A 284 7.93 9.04 11.08
C ASP A 284 7.85 9.94 9.82
N ARG A 285 8.80 9.83 8.88
CA ARG A 285 8.73 10.56 7.58
C ARG A 285 7.56 10.09 6.72
N ASN A 286 7.39 8.79 6.62
CA ASN A 286 6.36 8.15 5.80
C ASN A 286 4.95 8.52 6.28
N THR A 287 4.76 8.55 7.59
CA THR A 287 3.49 8.94 8.21
C THR A 287 3.17 10.40 7.89
N VAL A 288 4.16 11.29 7.93
CA VAL A 288 3.97 12.71 7.58
C VAL A 288 3.57 12.87 6.13
N GLU A 289 4.20 12.16 5.20
CA GLU A 289 3.84 12.20 3.78
C GLU A 289 2.42 11.67 3.52
N LEU A 290 2.05 10.52 4.10
CA LEU A 290 0.68 10.00 4.01
C LEU A 290 -0.34 11.00 4.55
N MET A 291 -0.10 11.57 5.74
CA MET A 291 -1.03 12.54 6.31
C MET A 291 -1.18 13.78 5.42
N ILE A 292 -0.12 14.23 4.75
CA ILE A 292 -0.20 15.34 3.78
C ILE A 292 -1.08 14.95 2.60
N ASP A 293 -0.89 13.75 2.04
CA ASP A 293 -1.64 13.28 0.87
C ASP A 293 -3.12 13.05 1.19
N GLU A 294 -3.44 12.44 2.34
CA GLU A 294 -4.82 12.23 2.81
C GLU A 294 -5.52 13.56 3.10
N MET A 295 -4.85 14.49 3.78
CA MET A 295 -5.40 15.84 4.03
C MET A 295 -5.66 16.59 2.71
N GLN A 296 -4.81 16.45 1.70
CA GLN A 296 -5.05 17.05 0.38
C GLN A 296 -6.29 16.46 -0.30
N ASP A 297 -6.57 15.17 -0.13
CA ASP A 297 -7.79 14.53 -0.64
C ASP A 297 -9.05 14.97 0.08
N GLU A 298 -9.03 15.00 1.41
CA GLU A 298 -10.16 15.52 2.17
C GLU A 298 -10.48 16.96 1.74
N ILE A 299 -9.46 17.80 1.54
CA ILE A 299 -9.64 19.16 1.04
C ILE A 299 -10.23 19.17 -0.37
N LYS A 300 -9.78 18.29 -1.27
CA LYS A 300 -10.29 18.23 -2.65
C LYS A 300 -11.74 17.74 -2.69
N GLN A 301 -12.07 16.67 -1.99
CA GLN A 301 -13.43 16.15 -1.88
C GLN A 301 -14.37 17.18 -1.25
N GLN A 302 -13.93 17.85 -0.18
CA GLN A 302 -14.71 18.94 0.42
C GLN A 302 -14.95 20.08 -0.57
N LYS A 303 -13.98 20.44 -1.41
CA LYS A 303 -14.16 21.45 -2.47
C LYS A 303 -15.19 21.02 -3.52
N GLU A 304 -15.12 19.78 -4.00
CA GLU A 304 -16.09 19.26 -4.98
C GLU A 304 -17.52 19.26 -4.39
N VAL A 305 -17.68 18.84 -3.13
CA VAL A 305 -18.98 18.89 -2.42
C VAL A 305 -19.47 20.33 -2.22
N ILE A 306 -18.56 21.28 -1.96
CA ILE A 306 -18.92 22.70 -1.86
C ILE A 306 -19.39 23.24 -3.21
N GLU A 307 -18.70 22.93 -4.30
CA GLU A 307 -19.08 23.35 -5.67
C GLU A 307 -20.45 22.78 -6.08
N GLU A 308 -20.72 21.51 -5.75
CA GLU A 308 -22.03 20.90 -5.98
C GLU A 308 -23.13 21.59 -5.16
N LYS A 309 -22.86 21.87 -3.88
CA LYS A 309 -23.82 22.59 -3.01
C LYS A 309 -24.07 24.00 -3.49
N ASP A 310 -23.05 24.73 -3.92
CA ASP A 310 -23.18 26.08 -4.48
C ASP A 310 -24.04 26.06 -5.75
N THR A 311 -23.87 25.05 -6.60
CA THR A 311 -24.70 24.87 -7.81
C THR A 311 -26.17 24.62 -7.44
N ILE A 312 -26.42 23.79 -6.43
CA ILE A 312 -27.77 23.52 -5.93
C ILE A 312 -28.40 24.78 -5.31
N ILE A 313 -27.63 25.55 -4.53
CA ILE A 313 -28.08 26.81 -3.93
C ILE A 313 -28.47 27.81 -5.03
N GLN A 314 -27.62 28.01 -6.04
CA GLN A 314 -27.92 28.90 -7.16
C GLN A 314 -29.19 28.49 -7.91
N LYS A 315 -29.40 27.19 -8.12
CA LYS A 315 -30.63 26.68 -8.74
C LYS A 315 -31.86 26.95 -7.87
N ASN A 316 -31.77 26.69 -6.57
CA ASN A 316 -32.87 26.95 -5.63
C ASN A 316 -33.20 28.44 -5.52
N GLU A 317 -32.19 29.32 -5.53
CA GLU A 317 -32.38 30.78 -5.56
C GLU A 317 -33.09 31.24 -6.84
N ALA A 318 -32.74 30.67 -7.99
CA ALA A 318 -33.42 30.97 -9.25
C ALA A 318 -34.89 30.51 -9.24
N GLU A 319 -35.17 29.30 -8.76
CA GLU A 319 -36.54 28.79 -8.62
C GLU A 319 -37.37 29.59 -7.61
N LEU A 320 -36.77 30.05 -6.51
CA LEU A 320 -37.41 30.95 -5.54
C LEU A 320 -37.80 32.28 -6.18
N LYS A 321 -36.88 32.87 -6.95
CA LYS A 321 -37.13 34.13 -7.63
C LYS A 321 -38.25 34.01 -8.66
N GLU A 322 -38.29 32.93 -9.43
CA GLU A 322 -39.38 32.66 -10.40
C GLU A 322 -40.72 32.48 -9.68
N LYS A 323 -40.75 31.77 -8.55
CA LYS A 323 -41.96 31.62 -7.73
C LYS A 323 -42.43 32.95 -7.15
N ASP A 324 -41.53 33.79 -6.67
CA ASP A 324 -41.85 35.13 -6.15
C ASP A 324 -42.44 36.03 -7.25
N GLU A 325 -41.90 35.98 -8.47
CA GLU A 325 -42.44 36.70 -9.63
C GLU A 325 -43.87 36.24 -9.98
N VAL A 326 -44.10 34.92 -10.00
CA VAL A 326 -45.45 34.35 -10.23
C VAL A 326 -46.42 34.74 -9.11
N LEU A 327 -45.97 34.76 -7.86
CA LEU A 327 -46.77 35.17 -6.70
C LEU A 327 -47.18 36.64 -6.81
N GLN A 328 -46.25 37.53 -7.15
CA GLN A 328 -46.54 38.95 -7.37
C GLN A 328 -47.55 39.16 -8.51
N GLN A 329 -47.44 38.39 -9.58
CA GLN A 329 -48.39 38.45 -10.70
C GLN A 329 -49.78 37.98 -10.28
N LYS A 330 -49.86 36.86 -9.55
CA LYS A 330 -51.11 36.32 -8.97
C LYS A 330 -51.77 37.31 -8.02
N ASP A 331 -51.00 37.96 -7.15
CA ASP A 331 -51.50 38.96 -6.20
C ASP A 331 -52.07 40.19 -6.93
N SER A 332 -51.42 40.62 -8.01
CA SER A 332 -51.91 41.72 -8.85
C SER A 332 -53.24 41.37 -9.54
N GLU A 333 -53.34 40.18 -10.14
CA GLU A 333 -54.59 39.68 -10.75
C GLU A 333 -55.72 39.57 -9.72
N LEU A 334 -55.40 39.11 -8.50
CA LEU A 334 -56.37 38.99 -7.41
C LEU A 334 -56.91 40.36 -7.00
N GLN A 335 -56.04 41.38 -6.90
CA GLN A 335 -56.45 42.75 -6.61
C GLN A 335 -57.36 43.33 -7.70
N GLU A 336 -57.04 43.13 -8.97
CA GLU A 336 -57.90 43.57 -10.08
C GLU A 336 -59.28 42.90 -10.05
N MET A 337 -59.31 41.60 -9.76
CA MET A 337 -60.55 40.84 -9.70
C MET A 337 -61.41 41.26 -8.49
N GLN A 338 -60.79 41.55 -7.34
CA GLN A 338 -61.47 42.12 -6.17
C GLN A 338 -62.06 43.50 -6.48
N GLN A 339 -61.32 44.35 -7.19
CA GLN A 339 -61.80 45.68 -7.62
C GLN A 339 -63.06 45.54 -8.50
N LYS A 340 -63.02 44.67 -9.51
CA LYS A 340 -64.16 44.42 -10.42
C LYS A 340 -65.36 43.83 -9.70
N MET A 341 -65.16 42.91 -8.75
CA MET A 341 -66.27 42.36 -7.95
C MET A 341 -66.95 43.46 -7.13
N LYS A 342 -66.17 44.38 -6.56
CA LYS A 342 -66.70 45.50 -5.79
C LYS A 342 -67.52 46.45 -6.66
N GLU A 343 -67.02 46.79 -7.85
CA GLU A 343 -67.75 47.60 -8.84
C GLU A 343 -69.07 46.92 -9.28
N LEU A 344 -69.04 45.61 -9.54
CA LEU A 344 -70.26 44.85 -9.89
C LEU A 344 -71.28 44.83 -8.74
N GLN A 345 -70.81 44.69 -7.49
CA GLN A 345 -71.67 44.73 -6.31
C GLN A 345 -72.33 46.11 -6.14
N GLU A 346 -71.56 47.19 -6.31
CA GLU A 346 -72.10 48.56 -6.28
C GLU A 346 -73.12 48.81 -7.41
N GLN A 347 -72.89 48.28 -8.62
CA GLN A 347 -73.85 48.36 -9.73
C GLN A 347 -75.14 47.57 -9.44
N LEU A 348 -75.02 46.38 -8.85
CA LEU A 348 -76.18 45.55 -8.47
C LEU A 348 -77.03 46.24 -7.38
N GLU A 349 -76.39 46.88 -6.40
CA GLU A 349 -77.10 47.66 -5.37
C GLU A 349 -77.80 48.90 -5.94
N GLN A 350 -77.23 49.55 -6.96
CA GLN A 350 -77.86 50.68 -7.66
C GLN A 350 -79.07 50.25 -8.50
N LEU A 351 -79.08 49.04 -9.07
CA LEU A 351 -80.20 48.49 -9.85
C LEU A 351 -81.35 47.97 -8.98
N GLN A 352 -81.12 47.74 -7.69
CA GLN A 352 -82.12 47.27 -6.72
C GLN A 352 -82.78 48.40 -5.91
N LYS A 353 -82.34 49.64 -6.09
CA LYS A 353 -83.02 50.86 -5.62
C LYS A 353 -83.86 51.45 -6.75
#